data_AF-A0A934NB35-F1
#
_entry.id   AF-A0A934NB35-F1
#
_cell.length_a   1.000
_cell.length_b   1.000
_cell.length_c   1.000
_cell.angle_alpha   90.00
_cell.angle_beta   90.00
_cell.angle_gamma   90.00
#
_symmetry.space_group_name_H-M   'P 1'
#
loop_
_entity.id
_entity.type
_entity.pdbx_description
1 polymer ?
#
loop_
_entity_poly.entity_id
_entity_poly.type
_entity_poly.pdbx_seq_one_letter_code
_entity_poly.pdbx_strand_id
1 'polypeptide(L)'
;MNVFRKAYSVVGALLMLQFVAQLYFIAAAIFTIVAANDNAKDVYSAFKNADTFAGLHAMNGDLLGLTTLIMVGLSFGSRYPWRTTILTAVLFVLLVIQLLLARTGSPVVSGLHGLNALVLIGLGGYLISTHWAFGRLAELTTTTP
;
A
#
# COMPACT_ATOMS: atom_id res chain seq x y z
N MET A 1 7.56 -3.95 25.91
CA MET A 1 7.61 -3.76 24.44
C MET A 1 7.64 -2.25 24.12
N ASN A 2 8.60 -1.78 23.32
CA ASN A 2 8.81 -0.33 23.06
C ASN A 2 7.66 0.31 22.26
N VAL A 3 7.31 1.57 22.56
CA VAL A 3 6.29 2.38 21.85
C VAL A 3 6.51 2.37 20.33
N PHE A 4 7.75 2.45 19.87
CA PHE A 4 8.06 2.43 18.43
C PHE A 4 7.59 1.15 17.73
N ARG A 5 7.62 0.00 18.40
CA ARG A 5 7.15 -1.27 17.83
C ARG A 5 5.63 -1.29 17.68
N LYS A 6 4.91 -0.77 18.69
CA LYS A 6 3.46 -0.62 18.60
C LYS A 6 3.08 0.35 17.48
N ALA A 7 3.77 1.48 17.40
CA ALA A 7 3.57 2.46 16.32
C ALA A 7 3.85 1.83 14.95
N TYR A 8 4.93 1.08 14.79
CA TYR A 8 5.25 0.36 13.54
C TYR A 8 4.11 -0.60 13.15
N SER A 9 3.57 -1.37 14.10
CA SER A 9 2.43 -2.27 13.82
C SER A 9 1.16 -1.51 13.42
N VAL A 10 0.82 -0.41 14.09
CA VAL A 10 -0.39 0.38 13.79
C VAL A 10 -0.27 1.07 12.43
N VAL A 11 0.87 1.74 12.16
CA VAL A 11 1.15 2.36 10.86
C VAL A 11 1.18 1.29 9.77
N GLY A 12 1.68 0.11 10.08
CA GLY A 12 1.60 -1.05 9.22
C GLY A 12 0.18 -1.52 8.90
N ALA A 13 -0.71 -1.59 9.89
CA ALA A 13 -2.11 -1.89 9.65
C ALA A 13 -2.80 -0.81 8.78
N LEU A 14 -2.45 0.47 9.01
CA LEU A 14 -2.89 1.57 8.16
C LEU A 14 -2.39 1.38 6.71
N LEU A 15 -1.14 0.98 6.51
CA LEU A 15 -0.60 0.66 5.19
C LEU A 15 -1.45 -0.42 4.48
N MET A 16 -1.80 -1.48 5.20
CA MET A 16 -2.65 -2.55 4.64
C MET A 16 -4.03 -2.04 4.26
N LEU A 17 -4.63 -1.16 5.07
CA LEU A 17 -5.89 -0.50 4.73
C LEU A 17 -5.75 0.37 3.47
N GLN A 18 -4.65 1.11 3.33
CA GLN A 18 -4.37 1.91 2.14
C GLN A 18 -4.20 1.03 0.89
N PHE A 19 -3.60 -0.16 0.99
CA PHE A 19 -3.57 -1.11 -0.13
C PHE A 19 -4.96 -1.62 -0.52
N VAL A 20 -5.82 -1.93 0.45
CA VAL A 20 -7.22 -2.29 0.16
C VAL A 20 -7.95 -1.14 -0.53
N ALA A 21 -7.76 0.08 -0.04
CA ALA A 21 -8.30 1.27 -0.68
C ALA A 21 -7.77 1.45 -2.11
N GLN A 22 -6.49 1.15 -2.39
CA GLN A 22 -5.96 1.20 -3.75
C GLN A 22 -6.68 0.26 -4.70
N LEU A 23 -6.90 -0.99 -4.28
CA LEU A 23 -7.61 -1.98 -5.08
C LEU A 23 -9.06 -1.54 -5.31
N TYR A 24 -9.71 -1.01 -4.28
CA TYR A 24 -11.08 -0.50 -4.41
C TYR A 24 -11.17 0.67 -5.40
N PHE A 25 -10.32 1.70 -5.27
CA PHE A 25 -10.37 2.88 -6.14
C PHE A 25 -10.07 2.54 -7.60
N ILE A 26 -9.06 1.72 -7.87
CA ILE A 26 -8.77 1.34 -9.27
C ILE A 26 -9.86 0.44 -9.85
N ALA A 27 -10.43 -0.48 -9.06
CA ALA A 27 -11.55 -1.30 -9.51
C ALA A 27 -12.80 -0.44 -9.79
N ALA A 28 -13.12 0.52 -8.92
CA ALA A 28 -14.23 1.45 -9.13
C ALA A 28 -14.04 2.27 -10.42
N ALA A 29 -12.83 2.76 -10.70
CA ALA A 29 -12.51 3.46 -11.94
C ALA A 29 -12.71 2.55 -13.17
N ILE A 30 -12.15 1.33 -13.15
CA ILE A 30 -12.24 0.38 -14.27
C ILE A 30 -13.68 -0.04 -14.52
N PHE A 31 -14.43 -0.43 -13.48
CA PHE A 31 -15.82 -0.88 -13.66
C PHE A 31 -16.75 0.24 -14.09
N THR A 32 -16.46 1.51 -13.72
CA THR A 32 -17.19 2.66 -14.26
C THR A 32 -17.01 2.78 -15.78
N ILE A 33 -15.79 2.56 -16.29
CA ILE A 33 -15.49 2.62 -17.73
C ILE A 33 -16.09 1.43 -18.46
N VAL A 34 -15.87 0.21 -17.96
CA VAL A 34 -16.28 -1.04 -18.64
C VAL A 34 -17.80 -1.22 -18.67
N ALA A 35 -18.54 -0.64 -17.73
CA ALA A 35 -20.00 -0.69 -17.71
C ALA A 35 -20.69 0.31 -18.66
N ALA A 36 -19.92 1.17 -19.35
CA ALA A 36 -20.48 2.15 -20.26
C ALA A 36 -21.00 1.48 -21.55
N ASN A 37 -22.12 2.00 -22.09
CA ASN A 37 -22.54 1.61 -23.43
C ASN A 37 -21.53 2.10 -24.47
N ASP A 38 -21.38 1.36 -25.56
CA ASP A 38 -20.46 1.69 -26.65
C ASP A 38 -21.03 2.80 -27.57
N ASN A 39 -21.21 3.98 -26.99
CA ASN A 39 -21.50 5.21 -27.71
C ASN A 39 -20.67 6.36 -27.14
N ALA A 40 -20.35 7.34 -28.01
CA ALA A 40 -19.40 8.39 -27.67
C ALA A 40 -19.77 9.20 -26.42
N LYS A 41 -21.07 9.46 -26.19
CA LYS A 41 -21.55 10.22 -25.05
C LYS A 41 -21.36 9.47 -23.74
N ASP A 42 -21.74 8.20 -23.72
CA ASP A 42 -21.68 7.36 -22.53
C ASP A 42 -20.22 7.03 -22.17
N VAL A 43 -19.38 6.72 -23.16
CA VAL A 43 -17.94 6.50 -22.96
C VAL A 43 -17.28 7.76 -22.38
N TYR A 44 -17.53 8.94 -22.95
CA TYR A 44 -16.98 10.19 -22.43
C TYR A 44 -17.41 10.45 -20.98
N SER A 45 -18.69 10.27 -20.67
CA SER A 45 -19.19 10.43 -19.31
C SER A 45 -18.56 9.43 -18.33
N ALA A 46 -18.34 8.19 -18.77
CA ALA A 46 -17.75 7.15 -17.95
C ALA A 46 -16.30 7.46 -17.58
N PHE A 47 -15.48 7.91 -18.54
CA PHE A 47 -14.11 8.36 -18.25
C PHE A 47 -14.11 9.55 -17.27
N LYS A 48 -14.95 10.56 -17.49
CA LYS A 48 -15.06 11.72 -16.59
C LYS A 48 -15.45 11.33 -15.16
N ASN A 49 -16.34 10.35 -15.01
CA ASN A 49 -16.75 9.86 -13.69
C ASN A 49 -15.64 9.00 -13.04
N ALA A 50 -14.94 8.19 -13.85
CA ALA A 50 -13.83 7.36 -13.40
C ALA A 50 -12.61 8.19 -12.94
N ASP A 51 -12.42 9.40 -13.48
CA ASP A 51 -11.34 10.32 -13.09
C ASP A 51 -11.33 10.62 -11.59
N THR A 52 -12.51 10.66 -10.94
CA THR A 52 -12.59 10.87 -9.49
C THR A 52 -11.92 9.72 -8.73
N PHE A 53 -12.23 8.47 -9.10
CA PHE A 53 -11.65 7.29 -8.47
C PHE A 53 -10.17 7.11 -8.84
N ALA A 54 -9.79 7.41 -10.08
CA ALA A 54 -8.38 7.42 -10.49
C ALA A 54 -7.57 8.48 -9.72
N GLY A 55 -8.16 9.66 -9.48
CA GLY A 55 -7.57 10.71 -8.66
C GLY A 55 -7.40 10.29 -7.20
N LEU A 56 -8.42 9.65 -6.60
CA LEU A 56 -8.32 9.07 -5.26
C LEU A 56 -7.26 7.98 -5.17
N HIS A 57 -7.13 7.14 -6.21
CA HIS A 57 -6.08 6.14 -6.30
C HIS A 57 -4.68 6.79 -6.34
N ALA A 58 -4.49 7.85 -7.13
CA ALA A 58 -3.22 8.57 -7.17
C ALA A 58 -2.88 9.22 -5.82
N MET A 59 -3.82 9.95 -5.22
CA MET A 59 -3.63 10.62 -3.92
C MET A 59 -3.34 9.63 -2.79
N ASN A 60 -4.06 8.51 -2.74
CA ASN A 60 -3.81 7.45 -1.77
C ASN A 60 -2.43 6.80 -1.98
N GLY A 61 -1.94 6.75 -3.23
CA GLY A 61 -0.58 6.34 -3.57
C GLY A 61 0.49 7.24 -2.95
N ASP A 62 0.29 8.56 -2.97
CA ASP A 62 1.19 9.51 -2.32
C ASP A 62 1.22 9.32 -0.80
N LEU A 63 0.04 9.15 -0.19
CA LEU A 63 -0.08 8.83 1.24
C LEU A 63 0.59 7.50 1.61
N LEU A 64 0.51 6.50 0.73
CA LEU A 64 1.20 5.20 0.87
C LEU A 64 2.72 5.35 0.95
N GLY A 65 3.28 6.24 0.12
CA GLY A 65 4.69 6.61 0.15
C GLY A 65 5.10 7.21 1.50
N LEU A 66 4.32 8.17 2.00
CA LEU A 66 4.56 8.80 3.30
C LEU A 66 4.44 7.78 4.46
N THR A 67 3.37 6.97 4.48
CA THR A 67 3.18 5.92 5.49
C THR A 67 4.37 4.96 5.53
N THR A 68 4.86 4.53 4.36
CA THR A 68 6.00 3.60 4.28
C THR A 68 7.29 4.26 4.74
N LEU A 69 7.52 5.53 4.41
CA LEU A 69 8.69 6.27 4.91
C LEU A 69 8.66 6.40 6.45
N ILE A 70 7.49 6.65 7.03
CA ILE A 70 7.30 6.63 8.48
C ILE A 70 7.64 5.24 9.04
N MET A 71 7.18 4.16 8.41
CA MET A 71 7.53 2.79 8.82
C MET A 71 9.03 2.54 8.78
N VAL A 72 9.76 3.03 7.76
CA VAL A 72 11.22 2.93 7.68
C VAL A 72 11.84 3.60 8.92
N GLY A 73 11.46 4.83 9.24
CA GLY A 73 11.92 5.54 10.44
C GLY A 73 11.59 4.79 11.74
N LEU A 74 10.36 4.29 11.86
CA LEU A 74 9.93 3.50 13.02
C LEU A 74 10.68 2.18 13.15
N SER A 75 11.16 1.58 12.05
CA SER A 75 11.95 0.34 12.10
C SER A 75 13.27 0.55 12.84
N PHE A 76 13.92 1.70 12.66
CA PHE A 76 15.13 2.10 13.39
C PHE A 76 14.82 2.35 14.86
N GLY A 77 13.79 3.14 15.18
CA GLY A 77 13.38 3.41 16.57
C GLY A 77 12.93 2.16 17.32
N SER A 78 12.39 1.18 16.60
CA SER A 78 12.00 -0.14 17.11
C SER A 78 13.17 -1.07 17.41
N ARG A 79 14.39 -0.72 16.94
CA ARG A 79 15.58 -1.56 16.96
C ARG A 79 15.27 -2.97 16.45
N TYR A 80 14.58 -3.06 15.32
CA TYR A 80 14.39 -4.35 14.67
C TYR A 80 15.72 -4.86 14.08
N PRO A 81 15.86 -6.18 13.85
CA PRO A 81 16.99 -6.71 13.09
C PRO A 81 17.11 -6.01 11.73
N TRP A 82 18.33 -5.82 11.25
CA TRP A 82 18.59 -5.16 9.95
C TRP A 82 17.79 -5.74 8.80
N ARG A 83 17.51 -7.05 8.82
CA ARG A 83 16.64 -7.70 7.83
C ARG A 83 15.28 -7.02 7.72
N THR A 84 14.61 -6.71 8.84
CA THR A 84 13.29 -6.04 8.85
C THR A 84 13.40 -4.61 8.33
N THR A 85 14.43 -3.87 8.75
CA THR A 85 14.67 -2.50 8.28
C THR A 85 14.93 -2.47 6.78
N ILE A 86 15.78 -3.38 6.27
CA ILE A 86 16.07 -3.52 4.85
C ILE A 86 14.80 -3.89 4.08
N LEU A 87 14.02 -4.85 4.53
CA LEU A 87 12.76 -5.22 3.86
C LEU A 87 11.74 -4.07 3.87
N THR A 88 11.68 -3.29 4.94
CA THR A 88 10.83 -2.07 4.99
C THR A 88 11.33 -1.01 4.00
N ALA A 89 12.65 -0.84 3.85
CA ALA A 89 13.23 0.05 2.86
C ALA A 89 13.01 -0.46 1.42
N VAL A 90 13.10 -1.77 1.19
CA VAL A 90 12.76 -2.40 -0.09
C VAL A 90 11.30 -2.14 -0.45
N LEU A 91 10.38 -2.22 0.53
CA LEU A 91 8.97 -1.85 0.32
C LEU A 91 8.84 -0.40 -0.18
N PHE A 92 9.62 0.53 0.37
CA PHE A 92 9.67 1.92 -0.12
C PHE A 92 10.25 2.03 -1.54
N VAL A 93 11.35 1.34 -1.84
CA VAL A 93 11.94 1.33 -3.19
C VAL A 93 10.95 0.76 -4.22
N LEU A 94 10.24 -0.31 -3.87
CA LEU A 94 9.19 -0.89 -4.71
C LEU A 94 8.04 0.09 -4.94
N LEU A 95 7.70 0.95 -3.97
CA LEU A 95 6.73 2.05 -4.17
C LEU A 95 7.24 3.13 -5.11
N VAL A 96 8.53 3.47 -5.06
CA VAL A 96 9.13 4.39 -6.05
C VAL A 96 9.04 3.78 -7.46
N ILE A 97 9.40 2.50 -7.60
CA ILE A 97 9.25 1.77 -8.86
C ILE A 97 7.77 1.77 -9.30
N GLN A 98 6.84 1.54 -8.37
CA GLN A 98 5.39 1.57 -8.62
C GLN A 98 4.93 2.88 -9.23
N LEU A 99 5.42 4.02 -8.71
CA LEU A 99 5.12 5.36 -9.21
C LEU A 99 5.68 5.58 -10.62
N LEU A 100 6.92 5.14 -10.87
CA LEU A 100 7.53 5.25 -12.19
C LEU A 100 6.77 4.42 -13.23
N LEU A 101 6.40 3.18 -12.89
CA LEU A 101 5.62 2.30 -13.77
C LEU A 101 4.26 2.92 -14.15
N ALA A 102 3.59 3.59 -13.21
CA ALA A 102 2.32 4.26 -13.47
C ALA A 102 2.42 5.43 -14.48
N ARG A 103 3.60 5.99 -14.68
CA ARG A 103 3.81 7.22 -15.47
C ARG A 103 4.58 7.00 -16.77
N THR A 104 4.73 5.75 -17.20
CA THR A 104 5.52 5.42 -18.41
C THR A 104 4.85 5.79 -19.73
N GLY A 105 3.51 5.94 -19.75
CA GLY A 105 2.73 6.20 -20.97
C GLY A 105 2.58 5.00 -21.91
N SER A 106 3.28 3.89 -21.66
CA SER A 106 3.10 2.62 -22.39
C SER A 106 2.13 1.72 -21.61
N PRO A 107 1.00 1.29 -22.18
CA PRO A 107 0.06 0.39 -21.50
C PRO A 107 0.71 -0.93 -21.06
N VAL A 108 1.61 -1.48 -21.89
CA VAL A 108 2.30 -2.74 -21.61
C VAL A 108 3.22 -2.60 -20.40
N VAL A 109 4.02 -1.53 -20.34
CA VAL A 109 4.93 -1.29 -19.22
C VAL A 109 4.16 -0.85 -17.98
N SER A 110 3.13 -0.01 -18.14
CA SER A 110 2.24 0.40 -17.06
C SER A 110 1.49 -0.78 -16.45
N GLY A 111 1.20 -1.84 -17.22
CA GLY A 111 0.65 -3.08 -16.69
C GLY A 111 1.52 -3.73 -15.60
N LEU A 112 2.84 -3.54 -15.63
CA LEU A 112 3.75 -4.03 -14.58
C LEU A 112 3.48 -3.36 -13.21
N HIS A 113 2.86 -2.18 -13.20
CA HIS A 113 2.38 -1.55 -11.97
C HIS A 113 1.40 -2.48 -11.23
N GLY A 114 0.49 -3.14 -11.94
CA GLY A 114 -0.44 -4.09 -11.33
C GLY A 114 0.28 -5.27 -10.67
N LEU A 115 1.30 -5.82 -11.34
CA LEU A 115 2.10 -6.93 -10.80
C LEU A 115 2.94 -6.51 -9.58
N ASN A 116 3.60 -5.36 -9.66
CA ASN A 116 4.40 -4.84 -8.54
C ASN A 116 3.52 -4.44 -7.35
N ALA A 117 2.26 -4.03 -7.57
CA ALA A 117 1.28 -3.85 -6.48
C ALA A 117 1.06 -5.13 -5.67
N LEU A 118 0.99 -6.30 -6.33
CA LEU A 118 0.83 -7.59 -5.64
C LEU A 118 2.06 -7.92 -4.78
N VAL A 119 3.26 -7.62 -5.29
CA VAL A 119 4.51 -7.79 -4.53
C VAL A 119 4.53 -6.89 -3.30
N LEU A 120 4.12 -5.62 -3.45
CA LEU A 120 4.00 -4.65 -2.35
C LEU A 120 3.03 -5.13 -1.27
N ILE A 121 1.84 -5.61 -1.67
CA ILE A 121 0.83 -6.15 -0.75
C ILE A 121 1.37 -7.37 -0.01
N GLY A 122 2.03 -8.29 -0.73
CA GLY A 122 2.62 -9.50 -0.13
C GLY A 122 3.72 -9.17 0.88
N LEU A 123 4.67 -8.30 0.52
CA LEU A 123 5.76 -7.89 1.40
C LEU A 123 5.24 -7.08 2.60
N GLY A 124 4.31 -6.15 2.38
CA GLY A 124 3.64 -5.39 3.44
C GLY A 124 2.93 -6.32 4.42
N GLY A 125 2.09 -7.23 3.91
CA GLY A 125 1.38 -8.21 4.73
C GLY A 125 2.33 -9.12 5.52
N TYR A 126 3.45 -9.55 4.92
CA TYR A 126 4.50 -10.30 5.61
C TYR A 126 5.12 -9.50 6.76
N LEU A 127 5.53 -8.24 6.52
CA LEU A 127 6.13 -7.39 7.55
C LEU A 127 5.16 -7.14 8.72
N ILE A 128 3.86 -6.93 8.43
CA ILE A 128 2.87 -6.62 9.48
C ILE A 128 2.52 -7.86 10.28
N SER A 129 2.31 -9.00 9.63
CA SER A 129 1.97 -10.26 10.34
C SER A 129 3.10 -10.74 11.24
N THR A 130 4.35 -10.60 10.80
CA THR A 130 5.53 -11.03 11.58
C THR A 130 5.92 -10.08 12.71
N HIS A 131 5.52 -8.81 12.63
CA HIS A 131 5.87 -7.78 13.61
C HIS A 131 4.66 -7.18 14.32
N TRP A 132 3.52 -7.89 14.32
CA TRP A 132 2.33 -7.47 15.03
C TRP A 132 2.56 -7.42 16.54
N ALA A 133 2.40 -6.24 17.12
CA ALA A 133 2.69 -5.97 18.52
C ALA A 133 1.59 -6.45 19.49
N PHE A 134 0.37 -6.74 19.01
CA PHE A 134 -0.80 -6.96 19.88
C PHE A 134 -1.32 -8.41 19.85
N GLY A 135 -0.47 -9.40 19.56
CA GLY A 135 -0.86 -10.82 19.57
C GLY A 135 -0.69 -11.49 20.94
N ARG A 136 -1.33 -12.67 21.12
CA ARG A 136 -1.37 -13.46 22.38
C ARG A 136 0.00 -13.73 23.05
N LEU A 137 1.09 -13.76 22.28
CA LEU A 137 2.45 -13.92 22.83
C LEU A 137 2.97 -12.66 23.56
N ALA A 138 2.53 -11.47 23.16
CA ALA A 138 2.89 -10.22 23.85
C ALA A 138 2.24 -10.11 25.23
N GLU A 139 1.09 -10.74 25.42
CA GLU A 139 0.31 -10.78 26.66
C GLU A 139 0.97 -11.69 27.71
N LEU A 140 1.50 -12.85 27.27
CA LEU A 140 2.21 -13.80 28.12
C LEU A 140 3.55 -13.26 28.66
N THR A 141 4.17 -12.28 27.98
CA THR A 141 5.43 -11.68 28.43
C THR A 141 5.21 -10.62 29.52
N THR A 142 3.98 -10.15 29.71
CA THR A 142 3.61 -9.17 30.75
C THR A 142 3.05 -9.80 32.02
N THR A 143 2.74 -11.10 31.99
CA THR A 143 2.06 -11.81 33.10
C THR A 143 2.95 -12.81 33.84
N THR A 144 4.20 -13.01 33.44
CA THR A 144 5.18 -13.78 34.23
C THR A 144 5.81 -12.88 35.28
N PRO A 145 5.57 -13.10 36.58
CA PRO A 145 6.22 -12.36 37.67
C PRO A 145 7.71 -12.67 37.78
#